data_AF-A0A968CMW0-F1
#
_entry.id   AF-A0A968CMW0-F1
#
_cell.length_a   1.000
_cell.length_b   1.000
_cell.length_c   1.000
_cell.angle_alpha   90.00
_cell.angle_beta   90.00
_cell.angle_gamma   90.00
#
_symmetry.space_group_name_H-M   'P 1'
#
loop_
_entity.id
_entity.type
_entity.pdbx_description
1 polymer ?
#
loop_
_entity_poly.entity_id
_entity_poly.type
_entity_poly.pdbx_seq_one_letter_code
_entity_poly.pdbx_strand_id
1 'polypeptide(L)' 'DQDYLLKLDYPVHLWMEKEIKSVANVARKDVSEFLQLAAEIPIKPEVQEFDLKDANKALMELKESKIRGAKVLKISQ' A
#
# COMPACT_ATOMS: atom_id res chain seq x y z
N ASP A 1 -8.91 -1.98 28.86
CA ASP A 1 -8.01 -1.04 28.13
C ASP A 1 -8.55 -0.60 26.77
N GLN A 2 -8.85 -1.53 25.86
CA GLN A 2 -9.33 -1.19 24.50
C GLN A 2 -10.61 -0.31 24.47
N ASP A 3 -11.58 -0.58 25.34
CA ASP A 3 -12.84 0.18 25.42
C ASP A 3 -12.67 1.65 25.84
N TYR A 4 -11.58 1.96 26.55
CA TYR A 4 -11.25 3.32 26.96
C TYR A 4 -10.47 4.05 25.86
N LEU A 5 -9.56 3.35 25.16
CA LEU A 5 -8.77 3.92 24.06
C LEU A 5 -9.64 4.29 22.85
N LEU A 6 -10.70 3.52 22.56
CA LEU A 6 -11.64 3.82 21.47
C LEU A 6 -12.50 5.06 21.71
N LYS A 7 -12.62 5.53 22.96
CA LYS A 7 -13.37 6.73 23.35
C LYS A 7 -12.50 7.99 23.39
N LEU A 8 -11.22 7.87 23.05
CA LEU A 8 -10.24 8.92 23.19
C LEU A 8 -10.39 9.92 22.03
N ASP A 9 -11.05 11.04 22.31
CA ASP A 9 -11.05 12.22 21.46
C ASP A 9 -9.63 12.83 21.43
N TYR A 10 -8.94 12.68 20.29
CA TYR A 10 -7.53 13.05 20.16
C TYR A 10 -7.28 14.56 20.30
N PRO A 11 -8.03 15.44 19.62
CA PRO A 11 -7.93 16.89 19.83
C PRO A 11 -8.18 17.35 21.27
N VAL A 12 -9.10 16.70 21.98
CA VAL A 12 -9.52 17.12 23.32
C VAL A 12 -8.65 16.52 24.42
N HIS A 13 -8.22 15.27 24.26
CA HIS A 13 -7.51 14.52 25.30
C HIS A 13 -5.99 14.42 25.07
N LEU A 14 -5.49 14.72 23.89
CA LEU A 14 -4.06 14.75 23.56
C LEU A 14 -3.73 16.13 23.01
N TRP A 15 -2.56 16.67 23.37
CA TRP A 15 -2.19 18.09 23.28
C TRP A 15 -2.00 18.62 21.84
N MET A 16 -2.92 18.36 20.91
CA MET A 16 -2.90 18.86 19.52
C MET A 16 -1.58 18.63 18.75
N GLU A 17 -0.69 17.74 19.21
CA GLU A 17 0.62 17.44 18.60
C GLU A 17 0.50 16.53 17.35
N LYS A 18 -0.63 16.58 16.63
CA LYS A 18 -0.83 15.84 15.38
C LYS A 18 -0.61 16.75 14.18
N GLU A 19 0.18 16.27 13.23
CA GLU A 19 0.44 16.95 11.96
C GLU A 19 -0.07 16.09 10.79
N ILE A 20 -0.78 16.72 9.85
CA ILE A 20 -1.18 16.09 8.58
C ILE A 20 -0.12 16.39 7.54
N LYS A 21 0.51 15.36 6.98
CA LYS A 21 1.53 15.48 5.91
C LYS A 21 1.04 14.84 4.62
N SER A 22 1.39 15.45 3.50
CA SER A 22 1.29 14.85 2.17
C SER A 22 2.66 14.30 1.77
N VAL A 23 2.69 13.09 1.21
CA VAL A 23 3.92 12.40 0.77
C VAL A 23 3.95 12.23 -0.76
N ALA A 24 3.26 13.11 -1.49
CA ALA A 24 3.04 12.97 -2.94
C ALA A 24 4.31 13.06 -3.81
N ASN A 25 5.44 13.49 -3.26
CA ASN A 25 6.69 13.62 -4.00
C ASN A 25 7.60 12.43 -3.70
N VAL A 26 7.72 11.52 -4.67
CA VAL A 26 8.67 10.40 -4.64
C VAL A 26 9.69 10.62 -5.75
N ALA A 27 10.96 10.78 -5.39
CA ALA A 27 12.06 10.83 -6.34
C ALA A 27 12.55 9.42 -6.69
N ARG A 28 13.23 9.30 -7.84
CA ARG A 28 13.86 8.04 -8.27
C ARG A 28 14.84 7.48 -7.22
N LYS A 29 15.53 8.37 -6.51
CA LYS A 29 16.46 8.00 -5.44
C LYS A 29 15.73 7.34 -4.27
N ASP A 30 14.62 7.93 -3.81
CA ASP A 30 13.81 7.39 -2.71
C ASP A 30 13.34 5.97 -2.99
N VAL A 31 12.87 5.69 -4.23
CA VAL A 31 12.46 4.34 -4.64
C VAL A 31 13.63 3.35 -4.58
N SER A 32 14.80 3.76 -5.06
CA SER A 32 15.97 2.89 -5.13
C SER A 32 16.46 2.51 -3.74
N GLU A 33 16.54 3.48 -2.82
CA GLU A 33 16.92 3.27 -1.42
C GLU A 33 15.88 2.41 -0.68
N PHE A 34 14.59 2.68 -0.91
CA PHE A 34 13.51 1.91 -0.30
C PHE A 34 13.51 0.44 -0.76
N LEU A 35 13.71 0.17 -2.05
CA LEU A 35 13.75 -1.20 -2.56
C LEU A 35 14.90 -2.02 -1.97
N GLN A 36 16.06 -1.39 -1.74
CA GLN A 36 17.17 -2.04 -1.06
C GLN A 36 16.79 -2.43 0.38
N LEU A 37 16.22 -1.49 1.13
CA LEU A 37 15.76 -1.75 2.50
C LEU A 37 14.66 -2.82 2.55
N ALA A 38 13.70 -2.77 1.61
CA ALA A 38 12.61 -3.74 1.54
C ALA A 38 13.11 -5.18 1.31
N ALA A 39 14.22 -5.34 0.58
CA ALA A 39 14.88 -6.64 0.40
C ALA A 39 15.58 -7.14 1.68
N GLU A 40 16.17 -6.22 2.47
CA GLU A 40 16.82 -6.54 3.76
C GLU A 40 15.82 -6.93 4.86
N ILE A 41 14.60 -6.37 4.86
CA ILE A 41 13.50 -6.64 5.83
C ILE A 41 12.61 -7.84 5.39
N PRO A 42 13.06 -8.63 4.42
CA PRO A 42 12.24 -9.39 3.45
C PRO A 42 10.72 -9.08 3.38
N ILE A 43 10.35 -7.89 2.89
CA ILE A 43 8.94 -7.57 2.63
C ILE A 43 8.42 -8.43 1.47
N LYS A 44 7.39 -9.26 1.71
CA LYS A 44 6.73 -10.09 0.69
C LYS A 44 5.32 -9.56 0.40
N PRO A 45 5.12 -8.78 -0.69
CA PRO A 45 3.78 -8.33 -1.06
C PRO A 45 2.93 -9.52 -1.52
N GLU A 46 1.64 -9.51 -1.15
CA GLU A 46 0.68 -10.40 -1.80
C GLU A 46 0.46 -9.92 -3.24
N VAL A 47 0.60 -10.82 -4.21
CA VAL A 47 0.40 -10.53 -5.62
C VAL A 47 -0.48 -11.58 -6.28
N GLN A 48 -1.27 -11.15 -7.25
CA GLN A 48 -2.02 -12.01 -8.15
C GLN A 48 -1.52 -11.79 -9.57
N GLU A 49 -0.94 -12.84 -10.15
CA GLU A 49 -0.34 -12.79 -11.48
C GLU A 49 -1.37 -13.11 -12.57
N PHE A 50 -1.29 -12.40 -13.67
CA PHE A 50 -2.11 -12.58 -14.87
C PHE A 50 -1.22 -12.64 -16.10
N ASP A 51 -1.56 -13.52 -17.05
CA ASP A 51 -0.97 -13.47 -18.39
C ASP A 51 -1.38 -12.17 -19.07
N LEU A 52 -0.54 -11.65 -19.98
CA LEU A 52 -0.84 -10.42 -20.72
C LEU A 52 -2.19 -10.49 -21.46
N LYS A 53 -2.56 -11.66 -22.00
CA LYS A 53 -3.86 -11.90 -22.67
C LYS A 53 -5.07 -11.67 -21.75
N ASP A 54 -4.88 -11.82 -20.43
CA ASP A 54 -5.94 -11.70 -19.42
C ASP A 54 -6.00 -10.30 -18.79
N ALA A 55 -5.28 -9.31 -19.34
CA ALA A 55 -5.22 -7.95 -18.80
C ALA A 55 -6.61 -7.31 -18.59
N ASN A 56 -7.54 -7.50 -19.53
CA ASN A 56 -8.89 -6.96 -19.42
C ASN A 56 -9.66 -7.52 -18.21
N LYS A 57 -9.43 -8.80 -17.88
CA LYS A 57 -10.01 -9.43 -16.70
C LYS A 57 -9.43 -8.82 -15.42
N ALA A 58 -8.11 -8.65 -15.35
CA ALA A 58 -7.45 -8.03 -14.22
C ALA A 58 -7.98 -6.60 -13.96
N LEU A 59 -8.18 -5.81 -15.01
CA LEU A 59 -8.74 -4.45 -14.94
C LEU A 59 -10.20 -4.43 -14.47
N MET A 60 -11.05 -5.34 -14.97
CA MET A 60 -12.44 -5.44 -14.52
C MET A 60 -12.53 -5.80 -13.04
N GLU A 61 -11.74 -6.77 -12.59
CA GLU A 61 -11.73 -7.14 -11.18
C GLU A 61 -11.16 -6.02 -10.28
N LEU A 62 -10.19 -5.23 -10.77
CA LEU A 62 -9.69 -4.02 -10.08
C LEU A 62 -10.83 -2.98 -9.92
N LYS A 63 -11.59 -2.73 -10.98
CA LYS A 63 -12.74 -1.82 -10.98
C LYS A 63 -13.83 -2.26 -9.99
N GLU A 64 -14.07 -3.55 -9.87
CA GLU A 64 -15.05 -4.13 -8.94
C GLU A 64 -14.55 -4.21 -7.49
N SER A 65 -13.37 -3.64 -7.17
CA SER A 65 -12.73 -3.74 -5.84
C SER A 65 -12.50 -5.18 -5.38
N LYS A 66 -12.45 -6.14 -6.30
CA LYS A 66 -12.07 -7.54 -6.05
C LYS A 66 -10.55 -7.65 -6.04
N ILE A 67 -9.95 -7.07 -5.00
CA ILE A 67 -8.50 -6.91 -4.89
C ILE A 67 -8.01 -7.60 -3.63
N ARG A 68 -7.07 -8.52 -3.80
CA ARG A 68 -6.22 -9.04 -2.73
C ARG A 68 -4.77 -8.84 -3.17
N GLY A 69 -4.08 -7.91 -2.52
CA GLY A 69 -2.73 -7.51 -2.92
C GLY A 69 -2.68 -6.78 -4.27
N ALA A 70 -1.53 -6.81 -4.94
CA ALA A 70 -1.37 -6.17 -6.25
C ALA A 70 -1.65 -7.14 -7.40
N LYS A 71 -2.24 -6.66 -8.50
CA LYS A 71 -2.40 -7.44 -9.74
C LYS A 71 -1.24 -7.17 -10.69
N VAL A 72 -0.54 -8.22 -11.10
CA VAL A 72 0.71 -8.12 -11.87
C VAL A 72 0.53 -8.81 -13.22
N LEU A 73 0.88 -8.12 -14.31
CA LEU A 73 0.89 -8.70 -15.65
C LEU A 73 2.27 -9.26 -15.98
N LYS A 74 2.31 -10.51 -16.41
CA LYS A 74 3.52 -11.12 -16.97
C LYS A 74 3.69 -10.73 -18.42
N ILE A 75 4.75 -9.97 -18.70
CA ILE A 75 5.07 -9.39 -20.02
C ILE A 75 6.08 -10.21 -20.83
N SER A 76 6.72 -11.22 -20.23
CA SER A 76 7.61 -12.16 -20.89
C SER A 76 7.53 -13.52 -20.18
N GLN A 77 7.52 -14.61 -20.94
CA GLN A 77 7.89 -15.95 -20.45
C GLN A 77 9.39 -16.15 -20.66
#